data_AF-A0A2E1ZTX5-F1
#
_entry.id   AF-A0A2E1ZTX5-F1
#
_cell.length_a   1.000
_cell.length_b   1.000
_cell.length_c   1.000
_cell.angle_alpha   90.00
_cell.angle_beta   90.00
_cell.angle_gamma   90.00
#
_symmetry.space_group_name_H-M   'P 1'
#
loop_
_entity.id
_entity.type
_entity.pdbx_description
1 polymer ?
#
loop_
_entity_poly.entity_id
_entity_poly.type
_entity_poly.pdbx_seq_one_letter_code
_entity_poly.pdbx_strand_id
1 'polypeptide(L)'
;MENKPKISALICIDPARCLWKKVDNKTPLDILWELKQAFDSSENVNVTACKCIFGCTYGPRMDIINHETKEKTIYGSIDGEVEISVRGVVNMNKIPNNPQDLLPRPNISKDLG
;
A
#
# COMPACT_ATOMS: atom_id res chain seq x y z
N MET A 1 -4.92 12.10 23.67
CA MET A 1 -3.99 11.35 22.79
C MET A 1 -4.68 11.22 21.46
N GLU A 2 -4.13 11.83 20.40
CA GLU A 2 -4.66 11.60 19.04
C GLU A 2 -4.57 10.09 18.75
N ASN A 3 -5.68 9.50 18.32
CA ASN A 3 -5.70 8.11 17.87
C ASN A 3 -4.74 7.98 16.70
N LYS A 4 -3.58 7.36 16.92
CA LYS A 4 -2.64 7.06 15.85
C LYS A 4 -3.29 6.02 14.94
N PRO A 5 -3.16 6.16 13.60
CA PRO A 5 -3.71 5.20 12.67
C PRO A 5 -3.13 3.81 12.95
N LYS A 6 -4.00 2.81 13.04
CA LYS A 6 -3.64 1.42 13.30
C LYS A 6 -2.92 0.79 12.11
N ILE A 7 -3.23 1.24 10.90
CA ILE A 7 -2.67 0.73 9.66
C ILE A 7 -2.11 1.86 8.82
N SER A 8 -0.96 1.62 8.20
CA SER A 8 -0.39 2.52 7.19
C SER A 8 -0.20 1.79 5.86
N ALA A 9 -0.81 2.32 4.81
CA ALA A 9 -0.57 1.92 3.43
C ALA A 9 0.39 2.90 2.78
N LEU A 10 1.58 2.43 2.39
CA LEU A 10 2.63 3.24 1.77
C LEU A 10 2.75 2.90 0.29
N ILE A 11 2.49 3.86 -0.59
CA ILE A 11 2.51 3.66 -2.04
C ILE A 11 3.75 4.35 -2.62
N CYS A 12 4.59 3.59 -3.29
CA CYS A 12 5.84 4.10 -3.84
C CYS A 12 5.59 4.85 -5.16
N ILE A 13 5.76 6.17 -5.16
CA ILE A 13 5.53 7.05 -6.33
C ILE A 13 6.82 7.62 -6.91
N ASP A 14 7.96 6.97 -6.63
CA ASP A 14 9.27 7.44 -7.05
C ASP A 14 9.35 7.56 -8.59
N PRO A 15 9.59 8.78 -9.14
CA PRO A 15 9.61 9.01 -10.58
C PRO A 15 10.77 8.30 -11.28
N ALA A 16 11.87 8.03 -10.60
CA ALA A 16 13.00 7.34 -11.22
C ALA A 16 12.78 5.83 -11.33
N ARG A 17 11.77 5.26 -10.66
CA ARG A 17 11.64 3.82 -10.46
C ARG A 17 10.22 3.29 -10.61
N CYS A 18 9.31 3.70 -9.73
CA CYS A 18 7.99 3.09 -9.61
C CYS A 18 6.92 3.78 -10.45
N LEU A 19 7.03 5.10 -10.66
CA LEU A 19 5.96 5.90 -11.28
C LEU A 19 5.53 5.41 -12.67
N TRP A 20 6.47 4.84 -13.43
CA TRP A 20 6.25 4.33 -14.78
C TRP A 20 5.83 2.85 -14.84
N LYS A 21 5.77 2.17 -13.70
CA LYS A 21 5.38 0.76 -13.62
C LYS A 21 3.86 0.63 -13.52
N LYS A 22 3.35 -0.54 -13.88
CA LYS A 22 1.93 -0.87 -13.77
C LYS A 22 1.73 -2.29 -13.23
N VAL A 23 0.64 -2.47 -12.50
CA VAL A 23 0.10 -3.79 -12.13
C VAL A 23 -1.37 -3.79 -12.52
N ASP A 24 -1.80 -4.78 -13.30
CA ASP A 24 -3.19 -4.90 -13.78
C ASP A 24 -3.76 -3.58 -14.33
N ASN A 25 -2.95 -2.90 -15.16
CA ASN A 25 -3.19 -1.59 -15.78
C ASN A 25 -3.22 -0.36 -14.85
N LYS A 26 -3.00 -0.52 -13.54
CA LYS A 26 -2.94 0.59 -12.58
C LYS A 26 -1.50 1.06 -12.35
N THR A 27 -1.31 2.39 -12.37
CA THR A 27 -0.07 3.05 -11.95
C THR A 27 -0.04 3.21 -10.43
N PRO A 28 1.12 3.53 -9.81
CA PRO A 28 1.15 3.89 -8.39
C PRO A 28 0.22 5.05 -8.02
N LEU A 29 0.02 6.02 -8.92
CA LEU A 29 -0.86 7.16 -8.66
C LEU A 29 -2.32 6.74 -8.64
N ASP A 30 -2.72 5.84 -9.54
CA ASP A 30 -4.08 5.28 -9.55
C ASP A 30 -4.36 4.54 -8.23
N ILE A 31 -3.43 3.69 -7.80
CA ILE A 31 -3.53 2.94 -6.53
C ILE A 31 -3.61 3.90 -5.33
N LEU A 32 -2.73 4.92 -5.30
CA LEU A 32 -2.72 5.92 -4.24
C LEU A 32 -4.05 6.68 -4.19
N TRP A 33 -4.58 7.09 -5.35
CA TRP A 33 -5.81 7.85 -5.47
C TRP A 33 -7.04 7.03 -5.05
N GLU A 34 -7.13 5.77 -5.50
CA GLU A 34 -8.20 4.85 -5.10
C GLU A 34 -8.22 4.61 -3.59
N LEU A 35 -7.04 4.35 -3.01
CA LEU A 35 -6.93 4.13 -1.57
C LEU A 35 -7.23 5.40 -0.77
N LYS A 36 -6.75 6.56 -1.22
CA LYS A 36 -7.08 7.83 -0.56
C LYS A 36 -8.58 8.09 -0.57
N GLN A 37 -9.25 7.94 -1.71
CA GLN A 37 -10.71 8.13 -1.77
C GLN A 37 -11.47 7.17 -0.84
N ALA A 38 -11.02 5.92 -0.73
CA ALA A 38 -11.68 4.92 0.12
C ALA A 38 -11.46 5.13 1.62
N PHE A 39 -10.36 5.79 2.01
CA PHE A 39 -9.92 5.88 3.41
C PHE A 39 -9.66 7.31 3.89
N ASP A 40 -10.04 8.34 3.14
CA ASP A 40 -9.80 9.76 3.50
C ASP A 40 -10.42 10.13 4.86
N SER A 41 -11.58 9.56 5.17
CA SER A 41 -12.30 9.77 6.44
C SER A 41 -11.97 8.72 7.51
N SER A 42 -10.97 7.85 7.28
CA SER A 42 -10.63 6.77 8.21
C SER A 42 -9.64 7.26 9.28
N GLU A 43 -10.02 7.15 10.55
CA GLU A 43 -9.08 7.37 11.66
C GLU A 43 -8.10 6.18 11.84
N ASN A 44 -8.43 5.01 11.27
CA ASN A 44 -7.67 3.77 11.49
C ASN A 44 -6.64 3.50 10.39
N VAL A 45 -6.83 4.05 9.19
CA VAL A 45 -6.02 3.76 8.01
C VAL A 45 -5.42 5.06 7.49
N ASN A 46 -4.10 5.14 7.45
CA ASN A 46 -3.40 6.24 6.81
C ASN A 46 -2.81 5.78 5.47
N VAL A 47 -3.10 6.49 4.38
CA VAL A 47 -2.61 6.21 3.04
C VAL A 47 -1.61 7.29 2.63
N THR A 48 -0.34 6.92 2.46
CA THR A 48 0.75 7.87 2.25
C THR A 48 1.62 7.49 1.05
N ALA A 49 2.01 8.50 0.27
CA ALA A 49 3.01 8.36 -0.77
C ALA A 49 4.42 8.23 -0.18
N CYS A 50 5.26 7.36 -0.75
CA CYS A 50 6.66 7.22 -0.33
C CYS A 50 7.62 7.20 -1.52
N LYS A 51 8.91 7.44 -1.23
CA LYS A 51 10.01 7.26 -2.18
C LYS A 51 10.48 5.80 -2.21
N CYS A 52 11.17 5.43 -3.28
CA CYS A 52 11.70 4.08 -3.40
C CYS A 52 12.92 3.95 -2.49
N ILE A 53 12.95 2.88 -1.71
CA ILE A 53 14.07 2.59 -0.81
C ILE A 53 15.02 1.54 -1.39
N PHE A 54 14.56 0.62 -2.25
CA PHE A 54 15.35 -0.56 -2.64
C PHE A 54 15.34 -0.95 -4.13
N GLY A 55 14.75 -0.15 -5.01
CA GLY A 55 14.61 -0.50 -6.44
C GLY A 55 13.25 -1.14 -6.72
N CYS A 56 12.51 -0.62 -7.71
CA CYS A 56 11.18 -1.12 -8.06
C CYS A 56 11.25 -2.11 -9.24
N THR A 57 12.10 -3.15 -9.15
CA THR A 57 12.14 -4.22 -10.16
C THR A 57 10.76 -4.85 -10.32
N TYR A 58 10.12 -5.12 -9.19
CA TYR A 58 8.78 -5.72 -9.08
C TYR A 58 7.70 -4.68 -8.73
N GLY A 59 7.90 -3.43 -9.18
CA GLY A 59 6.95 -2.34 -8.95
C GLY A 59 5.72 -2.40 -9.87
N PRO A 60 4.66 -1.62 -9.56
CA PRO A 60 4.55 -0.63 -8.49
C PRO A 60 4.59 -1.27 -7.09
N ARG A 61 5.20 -0.59 -6.11
CA ARG A 61 5.38 -1.13 -4.75
C ARG A 61 4.37 -0.50 -3.79
N MET A 62 3.73 -1.35 -3.00
CA MET A 62 2.89 -0.95 -1.89
C MET A 62 3.30 -1.70 -0.62
N ASP A 63 3.46 -1.01 0.50
CA ASP A 63 3.65 -1.65 1.80
C ASP A 63 2.41 -1.44 2.67
N ILE A 64 1.91 -2.48 3.35
CA ILE A 64 0.90 -2.36 4.40
C ILE A 64 1.55 -2.68 5.73
N ILE A 65 1.45 -1.75 6.68
CA ILE A 65 2.01 -1.87 8.03
C ILE A 65 0.87 -1.88 9.02
N ASN A 66 0.75 -2.95 9.80
CA ASN A 66 -0.13 -3.00 10.97
C ASN A 66 0.67 -2.60 12.21
N HIS A 67 0.30 -1.48 12.83
CA HIS A 67 1.00 -0.93 13.99
C HIS A 67 0.67 -1.64 15.30
N GLU A 68 -0.43 -2.40 15.35
CA GLU A 68 -0.80 -3.24 16.49
C GLU A 68 0.03 -4.54 16.48
N THR A 69 0.07 -5.25 15.35
CA THR A 69 0.82 -6.53 15.24
C THR A 69 2.30 -6.35 14.92
N LYS A 70 2.71 -5.14 14.49
CA LYS A 70 4.06 -4.83 13.97
C LYS A 70 4.41 -5.55 12.66
N GLU A 71 3.42 -6.15 12.01
CA GLU A 71 3.63 -6.84 10.73
C GLU A 71 3.68 -5.83 9.57
N LYS A 72 4.59 -6.11 8.64
CA LYS A 72 4.72 -5.37 7.39
C LYS A 72 4.61 -6.33 6.21
N THR A 73 3.57 -6.17 5.42
CA THR A 73 3.37 -6.92 4.18
C THR A 73 3.77 -6.08 2.98
N ILE A 74 4.50 -6.67 2.03
CA ILE A 74 4.99 -6.00 0.83
C ILE A 74 4.21 -6.52 -0.36
N TYR A 75 3.74 -5.60 -1.19
CA TYR A 75 3.04 -5.87 -2.42
C TYR A 75 3.76 -5.28 -3.64
N GLY A 76 3.72 -6.01 -4.75
CA GLY A 76 4.33 -5.64 -6.02
C GLY A 76 3.52 -6.10 -7.24
N SER A 77 4.19 -6.26 -8.39
CA SER A 77 3.55 -6.73 -9.63
C SER A 77 3.44 -8.25 -9.76
N ILE A 78 4.04 -9.02 -8.85
CA ILE A 78 4.08 -10.49 -8.87
C ILE A 78 3.85 -11.07 -7.48
N ASP A 79 3.47 -12.35 -7.43
CA ASP A 79 3.52 -13.20 -6.24
C ASP A 79 4.82 -14.01 -6.23
N GLY A 80 5.47 -14.10 -5.07
CA GLY A 80 6.59 -15.01 -4.86
C GLY A 80 7.73 -14.44 -4.02
N GLU A 81 8.77 -15.25 -3.91
CA GLU A 81 10.00 -14.88 -3.22
C GLU A 81 10.90 -14.04 -4.14
N VAL A 82 11.31 -12.86 -3.68
CA VAL A 82 12.14 -11.93 -4.47
C VAL A 82 13.34 -11.44 -3.69
N GLU A 83 14.47 -11.31 -4.38
CA GLU A 83 15.68 -10.72 -3.80
C GLU A 83 15.66 -9.19 -3.94
N ILE A 84 15.83 -8.50 -2.81
CA ILE A 84 15.94 -7.04 -2.72
C ILE A 84 17.32 -6.69 -2.15
N SER A 85 18.13 -5.96 -2.91
CA SER A 85 19.59 -5.82 -2.69
C SER A 85 20.05 -5.48 -1.27
N VAL A 86 19.28 -4.74 -0.48
CA VAL A 86 19.65 -4.38 0.91
C VAL A 86 18.75 -5.02 1.98
N ARG A 87 17.72 -5.77 1.56
CA ARG A 87 16.77 -6.44 2.45
C ARG A 87 16.89 -7.97 2.40
N GLY A 88 17.65 -8.48 1.44
CA GLY A 88 17.74 -9.90 1.13
C GLY A 88 16.45 -10.41 0.49
N VAL A 89 16.18 -11.67 0.76
CA VAL A 89 15.03 -12.40 0.23
C VAL A 89 13.75 -12.01 0.99
N VAL A 90 12.70 -11.64 0.27
CA VAL A 90 11.39 -11.31 0.84
C VAL A 90 10.26 -11.99 0.09
N ASN A 91 9.21 -12.36 0.82
CA ASN A 91 7.94 -12.77 0.21
C ASN A 91 7.18 -11.53 -0.24
N MET A 92 6.88 -11.48 -1.53
CA MET A 92 6.10 -10.44 -2.17
C MET A 92 4.74 -11.00 -2.57
N ASN A 93 3.69 -10.26 -2.25
CA ASN A 93 2.36 -10.53 -2.76
C ASN A 93 2.08 -9.64 -3.97
N LYS A 94 1.30 -10.11 -4.93
CA LYS A 94 0.82 -9.27 -6.01
C LYS A 94 -0.16 -8.25 -5.45
N ILE A 95 -0.05 -6.99 -5.87
CA ILE A 95 -1.08 -5.98 -5.61
C ILE A 95 -2.38 -6.49 -6.26
N PRO A 96 -3.46 -6.66 -5.48
CA PRO A 96 -4.72 -7.15 -6.03
C PRO A 96 -5.36 -6.08 -6.91
N ASN A 97 -6.24 -6.52 -7.82
CA ASN A 97 -7.04 -5.64 -8.67
C ASN A 97 -7.79 -4.56 -7.87
N ASN A 98 -8.20 -4.88 -6.63
CA ASN A 98 -8.83 -3.95 -5.71
C ASN A 98 -8.00 -3.83 -4.41
N PRO A 99 -7.05 -2.87 -4.33
CA PRO A 99 -6.18 -2.69 -3.17
C PRO A 99 -6.93 -2.38 -1.86
N GLN A 100 -8.17 -1.89 -1.97
CA GLN A 100 -9.00 -1.55 -0.81
C GLN A 100 -9.40 -2.78 0.01
N ASP A 101 -9.46 -3.96 -0.61
CA ASP A 101 -9.84 -5.21 0.05
C ASP A 101 -8.75 -5.71 1.03
N LEU A 102 -7.55 -5.11 1.00
CA LEU A 102 -6.46 -5.39 1.92
C LEU A 102 -6.55 -4.59 3.23
N LEU A 103 -7.45 -3.62 3.31
CA LEU A 103 -7.54 -2.66 4.41
C LEU A 103 -8.92 -2.73 5.06
N PRO A 104 -9.02 -2.62 6.40
CA PRO A 104 -10.30 -2.63 7.09
C PRO A 104 -11.11 -1.41 6.67
N ARG A 105 -12.31 -1.65 6.14
CA ARG A 105 -13.20 -0.58 5.68
C ARG A 105 -13.51 0.39 6.84
N PRO A 106 -13.62 1.70 6.57
CA PRO A 106 -14.15 2.61 7.56
C PRO A 106 -15.55 2.15 7.94
N ASN A 107 -15.84 2.06 9.24
CA ASN A 107 -17.21 1.87 9.71
C ASN A 107 -17.99 3.11 9.28
N ILE A 108 -18.69 3.02 8.15
CA ILE A 108 -19.71 4.01 7.82
C ILE A 108 -20.84 3.75 8.82
N SER A 109 -20.83 4.47 9.94
CA SER A 109 -22.04 4.68 10.74
C SER A 109 -23.09 5.17 9.75
N LYS A 110 -24.05 4.32 9.42
CA LYS A 110 -25.30 4.78 8.80
C LYS A 110 -26.05 5.52 9.90
N ASP A 111 -25.68 6.76 10.14
CA ASP A 111 -26.59 7.73 10.73
C ASP A 111 -27.62 8.09 9.66
N LEU A 112 -28.53 7.14 9.39
CA LEU A 112 -29.82 7.43 8.80
C LEU A 112 -30.70 7.90 9.95
N GLY A 113 -30.78 9.22 10.09
CA GLY A 113 -31.84 9.87 10.86
C GLY A 113 -33.23 9.67 10.25
#